data_AF-A0A4Z2DD35-F1
#
_entry.id   AF-A0A4Z2DD35-F1
#
_cell.length_a   1.000
_cell.length_b   1.000
_cell.length_c   1.000
_cell.angle_alpha   90.00
_cell.angle_beta   90.00
_cell.angle_gamma   90.00
#
_symmetry.space_group_name_H-M   'P 1'
#
loop_
_entity.id
_entity.type
_entity.pdbx_description
1 polymer ?
#
loop_
_entity_poly.entity_id
_entity_poly.type
_entity_poly.pdbx_seq_one_letter_code
_entity_poly.pdbx_strand_id
1 'polypeptide(L)'
;MKLIRKYLTLNSRNVTVIPNDNIHTTTIETTSIEQINNKTDWLMHNEYMIGIMHTNLHVLVSYSHQEKEIAKYLVEQLEGKGYKVWVDYKDMMYETDVMEAMAKAVENSFVVCILYSKSYKESFNTKCEAEYAYHERKPLLFLRVQRGYVPDGWLGFMMGTRLYIDISGKYPFEDKFTELCKRIDAYKQQSINRHQTQWCNKFTETEITQTCKCSNG
;
A
#
# COMPACT_ATOMS: atom_id res chain seq x y z
N MET A 1 20.44 -39.05 -2.42
CA MET A 1 20.76 -38.95 -0.98
C MET A 1 19.65 -38.18 -0.28
N LYS A 2 19.19 -38.70 0.86
CA LYS A 2 18.21 -38.14 1.82
C LYS A 2 18.58 -36.69 2.19
N LEU A 3 17.64 -35.79 2.47
CA LEU A 3 17.02 -35.68 3.80
C LEU A 3 15.70 -34.90 3.78
N ILE A 4 14.68 -35.60 4.29
CA ILE A 4 13.39 -35.10 4.78
C ILE A 4 13.63 -34.36 6.10
N ARG A 5 12.93 -33.24 6.34
CA ARG A 5 12.59 -32.83 7.71
C ARG A 5 11.08 -32.62 7.84
N LYS A 6 10.47 -33.57 8.55
CA LYS A 6 9.09 -33.59 9.06
C LYS A 6 8.89 -32.48 10.09
N TYR A 7 7.76 -31.79 10.04
CA TYR A 7 6.93 -31.49 11.22
C TYR A 7 5.46 -31.36 10.78
N LEU A 8 4.74 -32.48 10.81
CA LEU A 8 3.29 -32.51 10.94
C LEU A 8 3.02 -33.28 12.24
N THR A 9 2.68 -32.56 13.31
CA THR A 9 2.13 -33.16 14.52
C THR A 9 0.61 -32.94 14.50
N LEU A 10 -0.07 -34.08 14.34
CA LEU A 10 -1.48 -34.37 14.55
C LEU A 10 -2.19 -33.46 15.56
N ASN A 11 -3.36 -32.96 15.17
CA ASN A 11 -4.51 -32.94 16.08
C ASN A 11 -5.84 -32.98 15.30
N SER A 12 -6.22 -34.16 14.82
CA SER A 12 -7.61 -34.44 14.45
C SER A 12 -8.38 -34.76 15.72
N ARG A 13 -9.23 -33.83 16.18
CA ARG A 13 -10.32 -34.17 17.11
C ARG A 13 -11.59 -34.33 16.28
N ASN A 14 -11.92 -35.59 15.97
CA ASN A 14 -13.26 -35.96 15.52
C ASN A 14 -14.20 -35.81 16.72
N VAL A 15 -15.19 -34.92 16.61
CA VAL A 15 -16.34 -34.88 17.52
C VAL A 15 -17.37 -35.86 16.95
N THR A 16 -17.49 -37.03 17.56
CA THR A 16 -18.56 -37.98 17.25
C THR A 16 -19.85 -37.48 17.89
N VAL A 17 -20.76 -36.92 17.09
CA VAL A 17 -22.13 -36.62 17.52
C VAL A 17 -22.96 -37.89 17.32
N ILE A 18 -23.44 -38.46 18.42
CA ILE A 18 -24.41 -39.57 18.41
C ILE A 18 -25.78 -38.98 18.05
N PRO A 19 -26.53 -39.56 17.10
CA PRO A 19 -27.84 -39.05 16.72
C PRO A 19 -28.85 -39.38 17.83
N ASN A 20 -29.65 -38.40 18.24
CA ASN A 20 -30.88 -38.66 18.98
C ASN A 20 -32.05 -38.27 18.08
N ASP A 21 -32.91 -39.25 17.83
CA ASP A 21 -34.06 -39.18 16.94
C ASP A 21 -35.05 -38.09 17.39
N ASN A 22 -35.50 -37.28 16.42
CA ASN A 22 -36.92 -36.95 16.17
C ASN A 22 -37.06 -35.74 15.21
N ILE A 23 -37.24 -36.06 13.93
CA ILE A 23 -38.21 -35.53 12.95
C ILE A 23 -38.60 -34.04 13.06
N HIS A 24 -38.16 -33.25 12.08
CA HIS A 24 -39.08 -32.59 11.13
C HIS A 24 -38.36 -32.29 9.81
N THR A 25 -38.78 -32.98 8.75
CA THR A 25 -38.38 -32.76 7.37
C THR A 25 -38.91 -31.42 6.90
N THR A 26 -38.03 -30.54 6.42
CA THR A 26 -38.40 -29.54 5.42
C THR A 26 -37.28 -29.49 4.39
N THR A 27 -37.55 -30.12 3.27
CA THR A 27 -36.75 -30.08 2.05
C THR A 27 -36.66 -28.62 1.59
N ILE A 28 -35.46 -28.05 1.59
CA ILE A 28 -35.17 -26.90 0.73
C ILE A 28 -34.03 -27.33 -0.18
N GLU A 29 -34.32 -27.17 -1.46
CA GLU A 29 -33.63 -27.68 -2.60
C GLU A 29 -32.16 -27.24 -2.65
N THR A 30 -31.32 -28.22 -2.92
CA THR A 30 -29.94 -28.07 -3.36
C THR A 30 -29.87 -27.23 -4.63
N THR A 31 -29.53 -25.94 -4.50
CA THR A 31 -28.79 -25.25 -5.57
C THR A 31 -27.31 -25.57 -5.38
N SER A 32 -26.83 -26.46 -6.25
CA SER A 32 -25.44 -26.74 -6.56
C SER A 32 -24.63 -25.45 -6.74
N ILE A 33 -23.99 -24.98 -5.66
CA ILE A 33 -22.74 -24.23 -5.77
C ILE A 33 -21.66 -25.28 -5.58
N GLU A 34 -21.22 -25.78 -6.72
CA GLU A 34 -20.12 -26.71 -6.90
C GLU A 34 -18.87 -26.20 -6.18
N GLN A 35 -18.17 -27.13 -5.53
CA GLN A 35 -16.95 -26.90 -4.77
C GLN A 35 -15.85 -26.33 -5.69
N ILE A 36 -15.60 -25.03 -5.61
CA ILE A 36 -14.47 -24.38 -6.31
C ILE A 36 -13.17 -24.62 -5.51
N ASN A 37 -12.31 -25.46 -6.07
CA ASN A 37 -10.86 -25.69 -5.89
C ASN A 37 -10.07 -24.92 -4.79
N ASN A 38 -10.31 -25.30 -3.54
CA ASN A 38 -9.82 -24.62 -2.33
C ASN A 38 -8.28 -24.60 -2.16
N LYS A 39 -7.52 -25.49 -2.82
CA LYS A 39 -6.08 -25.68 -2.55
C LYS A 39 -5.18 -24.92 -3.52
N THR A 40 -5.51 -24.93 -4.81
CA THR A 40 -4.76 -24.24 -5.85
C THR A 40 -4.96 -22.73 -5.74
N ASP A 41 -6.20 -22.29 -5.47
CA ASP A 41 -6.53 -20.89 -5.27
C ASP A 41 -5.83 -20.33 -4.03
N TRP A 42 -5.73 -21.11 -2.96
CA TRP A 42 -5.00 -20.74 -1.75
C TRP A 42 -3.49 -20.62 -1.98
N LEU A 43 -2.88 -21.56 -2.71
CA LEU A 43 -1.45 -21.51 -3.03
C LEU A 43 -1.11 -20.33 -3.95
N MET A 44 -1.93 -20.09 -4.98
CA MET A 44 -1.77 -18.97 -5.91
C MET A 44 -2.04 -17.62 -5.25
N HIS A 45 -3.05 -17.53 -4.38
CA HIS A 45 -3.28 -16.35 -3.56
C HIS A 45 -2.10 -16.09 -2.63
N ASN A 46 -1.55 -17.12 -1.99
CA ASN A 46 -0.40 -16.96 -1.10
C ASN A 46 0.85 -16.55 -1.89
N GLU A 47 1.14 -17.14 -3.06
CA GLU A 47 2.25 -16.72 -3.93
C GLU A 47 2.07 -15.32 -4.50
N TYR A 48 0.85 -14.91 -4.86
CA TYR A 48 0.55 -13.55 -5.32
C TYR A 48 0.65 -12.53 -4.19
N MET A 49 0.14 -12.85 -2.99
CA MET A 49 0.30 -12.01 -1.81
C MET A 49 1.77 -11.93 -1.40
N ILE A 50 2.55 -13.01 -1.52
CA ILE A 50 4.01 -12.99 -1.41
C ILE A 50 4.60 -12.08 -2.51
N GLY A 51 4.11 -12.14 -3.74
CA GLY A 51 4.48 -11.25 -4.84
C GLY A 51 4.20 -9.76 -4.57
N ILE A 52 3.05 -9.42 -3.99
CA ILE A 52 2.70 -8.05 -3.55
C ILE A 52 3.53 -7.67 -2.32
N MET A 53 3.80 -8.58 -1.39
CA MET A 53 4.75 -8.37 -0.30
C MET A 53 6.17 -8.13 -0.83
N HIS A 54 6.50 -8.69 -2.01
CA HIS A 54 7.74 -8.45 -2.75
C HIS A 54 7.70 -7.19 -3.64
N THR A 55 6.52 -6.62 -3.93
CA THR A 55 6.46 -5.26 -4.47
C THR A 55 6.93 -4.31 -3.36
N ASN A 56 7.99 -3.57 -3.67
CA ASN A 56 8.68 -2.68 -2.74
C ASN A 56 7.85 -1.41 -2.44
N LEU A 57 6.59 -1.58 -2.03
CA LEU A 57 5.69 -0.51 -1.64
C LEU A 57 6.32 0.27 -0.50
N HIS A 58 6.52 1.54 -0.73
CA HIS A 58 7.19 2.42 0.20
C HIS A 58 6.44 3.75 0.35
N VAL A 59 6.77 4.47 1.41
CA VAL A 59 6.42 5.87 1.59
C VAL A 59 7.49 6.69 0.87
N LEU A 60 7.08 7.55 -0.07
CA LEU A 60 7.99 8.53 -0.65
C LEU A 60 7.99 9.80 0.20
N VAL A 61 9.16 10.30 0.59
CA VAL A 61 9.31 11.59 1.30
C VAL A 61 9.86 12.64 0.36
N SER A 62 9.00 13.55 -0.07
CA SER A 62 9.34 14.70 -0.91
C SER A 62 9.61 15.92 -0.02
N TYR A 63 10.79 16.53 -0.14
CA TYR A 63 11.20 17.68 0.66
C TYR A 63 12.10 18.62 -0.14
N SER A 64 12.27 19.86 0.34
CA SER A 64 13.25 20.80 -0.20
C SER A 64 14.56 20.68 0.58
N HIS A 65 15.70 20.88 -0.07
CA HIS A 65 17.01 20.76 0.56
C HIS A 65 17.17 21.60 1.84
N GLN A 66 16.43 22.70 1.99
CA GLN A 66 16.47 23.53 3.20
C GLN A 66 15.87 22.81 4.43
N GLU A 67 14.97 21.85 4.22
CA GLU A 67 14.29 21.07 5.26
C GLU A 67 14.86 19.65 5.37
N LYS A 68 16.11 19.44 4.95
CA LYS A 68 16.79 18.13 4.98
C LYS A 68 16.83 17.50 6.37
N GLU A 69 17.06 18.30 7.42
CA GLU A 69 17.21 17.76 8.77
C GLU A 69 15.88 17.24 9.35
N ILE A 70 14.77 17.95 9.12
CA ILE A 70 13.45 17.45 9.53
C ILE A 70 13.00 16.26 8.65
N ALA A 71 13.38 16.24 7.38
CA ALA A 71 13.13 15.09 6.50
C ALA A 71 13.86 13.83 7.00
N LYS A 72 15.16 13.93 7.32
CA LYS A 72 15.93 12.83 7.92
C LYS A 72 15.30 12.33 9.21
N TYR A 73 14.97 13.23 10.12
CA TYR A 73 14.34 12.86 11.38
C TYR A 73 13.03 12.12 11.15
N LEU A 74 12.17 12.62 10.26
CA LEU A 74 10.93 11.93 9.90
C LEU A 74 11.18 10.54 9.32
N VAL A 75 12.13 10.40 8.40
CA VAL A 75 12.51 9.12 7.78
C VAL A 75 12.95 8.13 8.85
N GLU A 76 13.84 8.53 9.76
CA GLU A 76 14.30 7.68 10.88
C GLU A 76 13.14 7.20 11.76
N GLN A 77 12.18 8.08 12.07
CA GLN A 77 11.01 7.72 12.87
C GLN A 77 10.09 6.74 12.12
N LEU A 78 9.87 6.95 10.83
CA LEU A 78 9.07 6.05 9.98
C LEU A 78 9.74 4.67 9.84
N GLU A 79 11.04 4.64 9.59
CA GLU A 79 11.81 3.39 9.51
C GLU A 79 11.83 2.66 10.86
N GLY A 80 11.94 3.40 11.98
CA GLY A 80 11.80 2.85 13.33
C GLY A 80 10.43 2.25 13.63
N LYS A 81 9.38 2.63 12.89
CA LYS A 81 8.05 2.01 12.92
C LYS A 81 7.88 0.84 11.94
N GLY A 82 8.92 0.51 11.16
CA GLY A 82 8.90 -0.59 10.19
C GLY A 82 8.34 -0.21 8.82
N TYR A 83 8.18 1.08 8.51
CA TYR A 83 7.86 1.51 7.16
C TYR A 83 9.09 1.45 6.26
N LYS A 84 8.92 0.95 5.04
CA LYS A 84 9.90 1.19 3.98
C LYS A 84 9.72 2.62 3.47
N VAL A 85 10.80 3.39 3.45
CA VAL A 85 10.79 4.79 3.02
C VAL A 85 11.78 4.95 1.87
N TRP A 86 11.40 5.74 0.86
CA TRP A 86 12.30 6.19 -0.19
C TRP A 86 12.52 7.70 -0.03
N VAL A 87 13.78 8.13 -0.14
CA VAL A 87 14.18 9.53 -0.05
C VAL A 87 15.45 9.81 -0.87
N ASP A 88 15.48 10.96 -1.55
CA ASP A 88 16.50 11.32 -2.55
C ASP A 88 17.96 11.15 -2.05
N TYR A 89 18.26 11.59 -0.83
CA TYR A 89 19.63 11.62 -0.30
C TYR A 89 20.18 10.24 0.04
N LYS A 90 19.30 9.24 0.17
CA LYS A 90 19.64 7.86 0.53
C LYS A 90 19.66 6.97 -0.70
N ASP A 91 18.63 7.09 -1.54
CA ASP A 91 18.34 6.10 -2.58
C ASP A 91 18.85 6.52 -3.96
N MET A 92 19.12 7.81 -4.19
CA MET A 92 19.59 8.31 -5.49
C MET A 92 21.07 8.01 -5.77
N MET A 93 21.88 7.69 -4.75
CA MET A 93 23.31 7.39 -4.92
C MET A 93 23.59 6.12 -5.71
N TYR A 94 22.60 5.22 -5.83
CA TYR A 94 22.74 3.93 -6.50
C TYR A 94 22.20 3.92 -7.93
N GLU A 95 21.69 5.05 -8.41
CA GLU A 95 20.94 5.15 -9.66
C GLU A 95 21.76 5.89 -10.73
N THR A 96 21.77 5.35 -11.95
CA THR A 96 22.50 5.93 -13.08
C THR A 96 21.73 7.03 -13.79
N ASP A 97 20.39 6.98 -13.71
CA ASP A 97 19.48 7.98 -14.28
C ASP A 97 18.56 8.50 -13.18
N VAL A 98 18.76 9.77 -12.81
CA VAL A 98 18.03 10.43 -11.73
C VAL A 98 16.54 10.56 -12.06
N MET A 99 16.20 10.85 -13.31
CA MET A 99 14.81 11.07 -13.70
C MET A 99 14.01 9.75 -13.64
N GLU A 100 14.59 8.69 -14.19
CA GLU A 100 14.00 7.35 -14.16
C GLU A 100 13.85 6.83 -12.72
N ALA A 101 14.86 7.08 -11.87
CA ALA A 101 14.81 6.70 -10.46
C ALA A 101 13.69 7.42 -9.70
N MET A 102 13.56 8.75 -9.89
CA MET A 102 12.47 9.53 -9.29
C MET A 102 11.11 9.06 -9.79
N ALA A 103 10.98 8.77 -11.09
CA ALA A 103 9.74 8.25 -11.65
C ALA A 103 9.35 6.92 -10.99
N LYS A 104 10.29 5.97 -10.94
CA LYS A 104 10.10 4.67 -10.26
C LYS A 104 9.77 4.82 -8.78
N ALA A 105 10.35 5.78 -8.08
CA ALA A 105 10.05 6.04 -6.68
C ALA A 105 8.57 6.44 -6.52
N VAL A 106 8.11 7.41 -7.31
CA VAL A 106 6.71 7.83 -7.30
C VAL A 106 5.78 6.67 -7.68
N GLU A 107 6.08 5.96 -8.78
CA GLU A 107 5.27 4.84 -9.29
C GLU A 107 5.17 3.66 -8.31
N ASN A 108 6.23 3.35 -7.56
CA ASN A 108 6.22 2.25 -6.59
C ASN A 108 5.77 2.69 -5.18
N SER A 109 5.60 4.00 -4.95
CA SER A 109 5.07 4.49 -3.69
C SER A 109 3.57 4.23 -3.56
N PHE A 110 3.12 3.91 -2.34
CA PHE A 110 1.69 3.83 -2.02
C PHE A 110 1.13 5.15 -1.47
N VAL A 111 2.02 6.03 -1.01
CA VAL A 111 1.72 7.38 -0.53
C VAL A 111 2.97 8.26 -0.68
N VAL A 112 2.76 9.53 -1.03
CA VAL A 112 3.81 10.55 -1.10
C VAL A 112 3.59 11.57 0.02
N CYS A 113 4.54 11.67 0.94
CA CYS A 113 4.58 12.68 1.98
C CYS A 113 5.28 13.94 1.45
N ILE A 114 4.54 15.04 1.35
CA ILE A 114 5.05 16.33 0.87
C ILE A 114 5.36 17.22 2.06
N LEU A 115 6.65 17.45 2.33
CA LEU A 115 7.13 18.35 3.37
C LEU A 115 7.16 19.76 2.82
N TYR A 116 6.05 20.47 2.97
CA TYR A 116 5.87 21.76 2.33
C TYR A 116 6.33 22.93 3.21
N SER A 117 6.98 23.86 2.54
CA SER A 117 7.48 25.14 3.02
C SER A 117 7.48 26.14 1.85
N LYS A 118 7.91 27.37 2.12
CA LYS A 118 8.19 28.36 1.07
C LYS A 118 9.26 27.85 0.11
N SER A 119 10.34 27.27 0.63
CA SER A 119 11.45 26.77 -0.18
C SER A 119 11.02 25.58 -1.05
N TYR A 120 10.15 24.71 -0.52
CA TYR A 120 9.51 23.62 -1.30
C TYR A 120 8.68 24.17 -2.46
N LYS A 121 7.92 25.25 -2.24
CA LYS A 121 7.10 25.87 -3.28
C LYS A 121 7.93 26.55 -4.37
N GLU A 122 9.12 27.04 -4.02
CA GLU A 122 10.01 27.80 -4.91
C GLU A 122 10.99 26.91 -5.69
N SER A 123 11.25 25.69 -5.24
CA SER A 123 12.13 24.74 -5.92
C SER A 123 11.45 24.07 -7.12
N PHE A 124 12.15 24.06 -8.26
CA PHE A 124 11.66 23.43 -9.49
C PHE A 124 11.57 21.91 -9.37
N ASN A 125 12.57 21.27 -8.75
CA ASN A 125 12.63 19.81 -8.63
C ASN A 125 11.47 19.28 -7.78
N THR A 126 11.18 19.93 -6.65
CA THR A 126 10.06 19.56 -5.77
C THR A 126 8.72 19.78 -6.46
N LYS A 127 8.59 20.84 -7.26
CA LYS A 127 7.40 21.08 -8.08
C LYS A 127 7.19 19.95 -9.08
N CYS A 128 8.21 19.56 -9.84
CA CYS A 128 8.10 18.48 -10.82
C CYS A 128 7.72 17.14 -10.18
N GLU A 129 8.34 16.79 -9.05
CA GLU A 129 8.02 15.56 -8.32
C GLU A 129 6.57 15.56 -7.81
N ALA A 130 6.12 16.68 -7.23
CA ALA A 130 4.75 16.83 -6.74
C ALA A 130 3.72 16.77 -7.89
N GLU A 131 4.01 17.41 -9.03
CA GLU A 131 3.16 17.37 -10.22
C GLU A 131 3.07 15.96 -10.81
N TYR A 132 4.19 15.23 -10.86
CA TYR A 132 4.21 13.86 -11.34
C TYR A 132 3.44 12.91 -10.40
N ALA A 133 3.66 13.01 -9.08
CA ALA A 133 2.89 12.25 -8.11
C ALA A 133 1.39 12.54 -8.18
N TYR A 134 1.02 13.80 -8.44
CA TYR A 134 -0.37 14.20 -8.66
C TYR A 134 -0.94 13.58 -9.95
N HIS A 135 -0.18 13.60 -11.04
CA HIS A 135 -0.55 12.99 -12.32
C HIS A 135 -0.79 11.48 -12.20
N GLU A 136 0.12 10.79 -11.52
CA GLU A 136 0.03 9.35 -11.21
C GLU A 136 -1.05 9.01 -10.17
N ARG A 137 -1.87 10.00 -9.77
CA ARG A 137 -2.96 9.88 -8.80
C ARG A 137 -2.51 9.23 -7.49
N LYS A 138 -1.26 9.48 -7.10
CA LYS A 138 -0.73 8.99 -5.84
C LYS A 138 -1.42 9.70 -4.69
N PRO A 139 -1.75 8.99 -3.59
CA PRO A 139 -2.18 9.64 -2.38
C PRO A 139 -1.11 10.62 -1.89
N LEU A 140 -1.48 11.90 -1.78
CA LEU A 140 -0.59 12.96 -1.30
C LEU A 140 -0.94 13.30 0.15
N LEU A 141 0.06 13.22 1.03
CA LEU A 141 -0.05 13.59 2.44
C LEU A 141 0.81 14.82 2.69
N PHE A 142 0.15 15.96 2.95
CA PHE A 142 0.84 17.23 3.15
C PHE A 142 1.28 17.41 4.60
N LEU A 143 2.57 17.68 4.79
CA LEU A 143 3.22 17.92 6.07
C LEU A 143 3.78 19.35 6.10
N ARG A 144 3.22 20.20 6.96
CA ARG A 144 3.78 21.55 7.17
C ARG A 144 5.04 21.44 8.00
N VAL A 145 6.17 21.82 7.41
CA VAL A 145 7.46 21.85 8.09
C VAL A 145 7.91 23.28 8.41
N GLN A 146 7.35 24.29 7.73
CA GLN A 146 7.59 25.70 8.04
C GLN A 146 6.43 26.31 8.83
N ARG A 147 6.72 26.83 10.03
CA ARG A 147 5.70 27.37 10.94
C ARG A 147 5.00 28.57 10.33
N GLY A 148 3.66 28.51 10.32
CA GLY A 148 2.81 29.59 9.82
C GLY A 148 2.83 29.77 8.29
N TYR A 149 3.54 28.92 7.55
CA TYR A 149 3.51 28.99 6.09
C TYR A 149 2.15 28.57 5.55
N VAL A 150 1.57 29.42 4.71
CA VAL A 150 0.32 29.18 4.00
C VAL A 150 0.66 29.01 2.51
N PRO A 151 0.39 27.84 1.92
CA PRO A 151 0.73 27.57 0.53
C PRO A 151 -0.14 28.41 -0.42
N ASP A 152 0.48 28.93 -1.47
CA ASP A 152 -0.17 29.71 -2.52
C ASP A 152 0.15 29.16 -3.93
N GLY A 153 -0.45 29.77 -4.96
CA GLY A 153 -0.18 29.43 -6.36
C GLY A 153 -0.41 27.95 -6.67
N TRP A 154 0.57 27.32 -7.33
CA TRP A 154 0.50 25.92 -7.76
C TRP A 154 0.33 24.96 -6.58
N LEU A 155 1.04 25.22 -5.47
CA LEU A 155 1.01 24.35 -4.30
C LEU A 155 -0.32 24.50 -3.56
N GLY A 156 -0.80 25.73 -3.39
CA GLY A 156 -2.12 26.00 -2.83
C GLY A 156 -3.24 25.36 -3.64
N PHE A 157 -3.18 25.46 -4.97
CA PHE A 157 -4.13 24.82 -5.89
C PHE A 157 -4.10 23.30 -5.79
N MET A 158 -2.91 22.69 -5.79
CA MET A 158 -2.73 21.24 -5.64
C MET A 158 -3.24 20.74 -4.29
N MET A 159 -3.00 21.47 -3.21
CA MET A 159 -3.50 21.11 -1.88
C MET A 159 -5.03 21.20 -1.82
N GLY A 160 -5.63 22.24 -2.39
CA GLY A 160 -7.09 22.44 -2.37
C GLY A 160 -7.63 22.44 -0.94
N THR A 161 -8.64 21.61 -0.67
CA THR A 161 -9.24 21.43 0.66
C THR A 161 -8.60 20.27 1.46
N ARG A 162 -7.51 19.68 0.99
CA ARG A 162 -6.88 18.53 1.65
C ARG A 162 -6.33 18.91 3.01
N LEU A 163 -6.58 18.04 3.99
CA LEU A 163 -6.02 18.18 5.34
C LEU A 163 -4.50 17.99 5.32
N TYR A 164 -3.81 18.73 6.17
CA TYR A 164 -2.37 18.63 6.38
C TYR A 164 -2.07 18.33 7.85
N ILE A 165 -0.88 17.77 8.12
CA ILE A 165 -0.33 17.65 9.47
C ILE A 165 0.70 18.74 9.68
N ASP A 166 0.65 19.42 10.82
CA ASP A 166 1.63 20.44 11.15
C ASP A 166 2.71 19.86 12.07
N ILE A 167 3.91 19.65 11.52
CA ILE A 167 5.10 19.17 12.24
C ILE A 167 6.17 20.28 12.34
N SER A 168 5.79 21.55 12.12
CA SER A 168 6.69 22.70 12.14
C SER A 168 7.17 23.14 13.54
N GLY A 169 6.96 22.30 14.56
CA GLY A 169 7.18 22.62 15.97
C GLY A 169 6.05 23.40 16.64
N LYS A 170 4.91 23.61 15.96
CA LYS A 170 3.72 24.23 16.58
C LYS A 170 3.07 23.32 17.65
N TYR A 171 3.16 22.01 17.45
CA TYR A 171 2.60 20.98 18.34
C TYR A 171 3.69 19.94 18.67
N PRO A 172 3.53 19.14 19.74
CA PRO A 172 4.42 18.02 20.01
C PRO A 172 4.53 17.09 18.80
N PHE A 173 5.75 16.71 18.45
CA PHE A 173 6.00 15.92 17.25
C PHE A 173 5.35 14.54 17.36
N GLU A 174 5.42 13.89 18.52
CA GLU A 174 4.98 12.52 18.78
C GLU A 174 3.48 12.34 18.52
N ASP A 175 2.67 13.31 18.91
CA ASP A 175 1.21 13.31 18.68
C ASP A 175 0.91 13.39 17.19
N LYS A 176 1.62 14.28 16.48
CA LYS A 176 1.45 14.49 15.04
C LYS A 176 2.03 13.35 14.22
N PHE A 177 3.09 12.72 14.70
CA PHE A 177 3.66 11.53 14.12
C PHE A 177 2.70 10.34 14.26
N THR A 178 2.02 10.20 15.40
CA THR A 178 0.98 9.19 15.58
C THR A 178 -0.19 9.41 14.62
N GLU A 179 -0.61 10.67 14.41
CA GLU A 179 -1.62 11.05 13.41
C GLU A 179 -1.16 10.69 11.98
N LEU A 180 0.12 10.91 11.67
CA LEU A 180 0.74 10.57 10.39
C LEU A 180 0.73 9.06 10.13
N CYS A 181 1.21 8.24 11.07
CA CYS A 181 1.24 6.78 10.93
C CYS A 181 -0.15 6.22 10.62
N LYS A 182 -1.19 6.68 11.33
CA LYS A 182 -2.58 6.26 11.08
C LYS A 182 -3.03 6.53 9.63
N ARG A 183 -2.66 7.68 9.07
CA ARG A 183 -2.99 8.01 7.66
C ARG A 183 -2.18 7.18 6.68
N ILE A 184 -0.89 6.96 6.94
CA ILE A 184 -0.04 6.09 6.12
C ILE A 184 -0.61 4.66 6.10
N ASP A 185 -1.00 4.11 7.25
CA ASP A 185 -1.57 2.77 7.34
C ASP A 185 -2.87 2.64 6.55
N ALA A 186 -3.74 3.66 6.61
CA ALA A 186 -4.95 3.69 5.81
C ALA A 186 -4.66 3.64 4.30
N TYR A 187 -3.65 4.39 3.82
CA TYR A 187 -3.23 4.34 2.41
C TYR A 187 -2.56 3.01 2.04
N LYS A 188 -1.77 2.43 2.95
CA LYS A 188 -1.17 1.11 2.75
C LYS A 188 -2.24 0.05 2.56
N GLN A 189 -3.26 0.02 3.41
CA GLN A 189 -4.37 -0.92 3.29
C GLN A 189 -5.18 -0.71 2.00
N GLN A 190 -5.46 0.54 1.64
CA GLN A 190 -6.12 0.86 0.37
C GLN A 190 -5.30 0.36 -0.83
N SER A 191 -3.98 0.52 -0.79
CA SER A 191 -3.09 0.02 -1.84
C SER A 191 -3.18 -1.51 -1.96
N ILE A 192 -3.08 -2.24 -0.85
CA ILE A 192 -3.21 -3.70 -0.81
C ILE A 192 -4.57 -4.14 -1.38
N ASN A 193 -5.66 -3.51 -0.94
CA ASN A 193 -7.01 -3.84 -1.38
C ASN A 193 -7.21 -3.62 -2.89
N ARG A 194 -6.63 -2.56 -3.46
CA ARG A 194 -6.69 -2.29 -4.91
C ARG A 194 -6.02 -3.40 -5.72
N HIS A 195 -4.84 -3.84 -5.29
CA HIS A 195 -4.11 -4.93 -5.97
C HIS A 195 -4.89 -6.25 -5.87
N GLN A 196 -5.46 -6.56 -4.70
CA GLN A 196 -6.28 -7.76 -4.52
C GLN A 196 -7.53 -7.74 -5.41
N THR A 197 -8.23 -6.61 -5.53
CA THR A 197 -9.43 -6.47 -6.36
C THR A 197 -9.10 -6.62 -7.85
N GLN A 198 -8.02 -5.99 -8.31
CA GLN A 198 -7.57 -6.11 -9.70
C GLN A 198 -7.22 -7.56 -10.07
N TRP A 199 -6.62 -8.29 -9.14
CA TRP A 199 -6.31 -9.71 -9.32
C TRP A 199 -7.57 -10.57 -9.45
N CYS A 200 -8.55 -10.39 -8.54
CA CYS A 200 -9.83 -11.12 -8.60
C CYS A 200 -10.55 -10.90 -9.93
N ASN A 201 -10.62 -9.65 -10.42
CA ASN A 201 -11.25 -9.33 -11.70
C ASN A 201 -10.56 -10.04 -12.88
N LYS A 202 -9.23 -10.03 -12.90
CA LYS A 202 -8.44 -10.70 -13.95
C LYS A 202 -8.67 -12.22 -13.96
N PHE A 203 -8.86 -12.83 -12.79
CA PHE A 203 -9.18 -14.25 -12.69
C PHE A 203 -10.57 -14.57 -13.26
N THR A 204 -11.58 -13.77 -12.90
CA THR A 204 -12.95 -13.95 -13.43
C THR A 204 -13.04 -13.80 -14.95
N GLU A 205 -12.29 -12.87 -15.55
CA GLU A 205 -12.23 -12.73 -17.02
C GLU A 205 -11.58 -13.95 -17.70
N THR A 206 -10.57 -14.55 -17.04
CA THR A 206 -9.84 -15.70 -17.59
C THR A 206 -10.71 -16.97 -17.57
N GLU A 207 -11.54 -17.15 -16.54
CA GLU A 207 -12.50 -18.26 -16.44
C GLU A 207 -13.67 -18.12 -17.44
N ILE A 208 -14.21 -16.91 -17.63
CA ILE A 208 -15.25 -16.65 -18.63
C ILE A 208 -14.73 -16.93 -20.05
N THR A 209 -13.48 -16.57 -20.34
CA THR A 209 -12.89 -16.79 -21.67
C THR A 209 -12.59 -18.27 -21.96
N GLN A 210 -12.37 -19.09 -20.93
CA GLN A 210 -12.20 -20.55 -21.09
C GLN A 210 -13.55 -21.27 -21.25
N THR A 211 -14.59 -20.88 -20.52
CA THR A 211 -15.92 -21.50 -20.63
C THR A 211 -16.61 -21.21 -21.98
N CYS A 212 -16.39 -20.03 -22.57
CA CYS A 212 -16.90 -19.69 -23.91
C CYS A 212 -16.19 -20.43 -25.07
N LYS A 213 -15.00 -21.01 -24.86
CA LYS A 213 -14.29 -21.79 -25.89
C LYS A 213 -14.71 -23.26 -25.92
N CYS A 214 -15.31 -23.77 -24.85
CA CYS A 214 -15.76 -25.17 -24.75
C CYS A 214 -17.22 -25.38 -25.22
N SER A 215 -17.94 -24.32 -25.57
CA SER A 215 -19.36 -24.37 -25.97
C SER A 215 -19.59 -24.32 -27.49
N ASN A 216 -18.52 -24.28 -28.30
CA ASN A 216 -18.56 -24.28 -29.78
C ASN A 216 -17.80 -25.47 -30.41
N GLY A 217 -17.77 -26.62 -29.74
CA GLY A 217 -17.16 -27.87 -30.23
C GLY A 217 -18.18 -28.96 -30.45
#